data_AF-A0A1W9RCK0-F1
#
_entry.id   AF-A0A1W9RCK0-F1
#
_cell.length_a   1.000
_cell.length_b   1.000
_cell.length_c   1.000
_cell.angle_alpha   90.00
_cell.angle_beta   90.00
_cell.angle_gamma   90.00
#
_symmetry.space_group_name_H-M   'P 1'
#
loop_
_entity.id
_entity.type
_entity.pdbx_description
1 polymer ?
#
loop_
_entity_poly.entity_id
_entity_poly.type
_entity_poly.pdbx_seq_one_letter_code
_entity_poly.pdbx_strand_id
1 'polypeptide(L)'
;MIYGAEIARAIKGKLIILHVINKDSRAYLHRINKGVEYINVKLRDIANGLEKEYRVLPGSQSCRGSIFKMISQVSDESNATMMVMGTHGKIGFQHLVGSGNSWFVSF
;
A
#
# COMPACT_ATOMS: atom_id res chain seq x y z
N MET A 1 6.49 0.09 -6.25
CA MET A 1 5.96 1.38 -5.77
C MET A 1 6.03 2.41 -6.90
N ILE A 2 7.22 2.70 -7.44
CA ILE A 2 7.42 3.57 -8.62
C ILE A 2 6.50 3.18 -9.79
N TYR A 3 6.50 1.91 -10.20
CA TYR A 3 5.69 1.43 -11.33
C TYR A 3 4.18 1.72 -11.21
N GLY A 4 3.59 1.61 -10.01
CA GLY A 4 2.16 1.86 -9.83
C GLY A 4 1.78 3.33 -10.05
N ALA A 5 2.63 4.25 -9.60
CA ALA A 5 2.42 5.68 -9.80
C ALA A 5 2.65 6.11 -11.25
N GLU A 6 3.64 5.53 -11.93
CA GLU A 6 3.87 5.78 -13.35
C GLU A 6 2.70 5.30 -14.22
N ILE A 7 2.16 4.11 -13.94
CA ILE A 7 0.99 3.57 -14.63
C ILE A 7 -0.22 4.47 -14.39
N ALA A 8 -0.53 4.78 -13.12
CA ALA A 8 -1.65 5.65 -12.78
C ALA A 8 -1.55 7.01 -13.49
N ARG A 9 -0.35 7.61 -13.52
CA ARG A 9 -0.11 8.85 -14.27
C ARG A 9 -0.35 8.69 -15.77
N ALA A 10 0.17 7.63 -16.37
CA ALA A 10 0.07 7.37 -17.81
C ALA A 10 -1.38 7.17 -18.27
N ILE A 11 -2.17 6.45 -17.49
CA ILE A 11 -3.59 6.19 -17.79
C ILE A 11 -4.52 7.29 -17.26
N LYS A 12 -3.96 8.34 -16.61
CA LYS A 12 -4.71 9.38 -15.88
C LYS A 12 -5.71 8.81 -14.87
N GLY A 13 -5.31 7.69 -14.27
CA GLY A 13 -6.07 6.96 -13.30
C GLY A 13 -5.86 7.46 -11.88
N LYS A 14 -6.70 7.03 -10.95
CA LYS A 14 -6.42 7.23 -9.52
C LYS A 14 -5.65 6.03 -8.96
N LEU A 15 -4.88 6.32 -7.92
CA LEU A 15 -4.00 5.38 -7.26
C LEU A 15 -4.45 5.21 -5.81
N ILE A 16 -4.59 3.98 -5.34
CA ILE A 16 -4.81 3.66 -3.93
C ILE A 16 -3.65 2.80 -3.45
N ILE A 17 -3.05 3.20 -2.32
CA ILE A 17 -2.02 2.44 -1.62
C ILE A 17 -2.69 1.67 -0.48
N LEU A 18 -2.64 0.34 -0.54
CA LEU A 18 -3.26 -0.53 0.43
C LEU A 18 -2.21 -1.29 1.26
N HIS A 19 -2.38 -1.27 2.60
CA HIS A 19 -1.66 -2.16 3.52
C HIS A 19 -2.62 -3.00 4.35
N VAL A 20 -2.44 -4.33 4.33
CA VAL A 20 -3.22 -5.25 5.16
C VAL A 20 -2.49 -5.56 6.47
N ILE A 21 -3.08 -5.15 7.59
CA ILE A 21 -2.57 -5.37 8.95
C ILE A 21 -2.83 -6.82 9.37
N ASN A 22 -1.83 -7.67 9.12
CA ASN A 22 -1.82 -9.08 9.49
C ASN A 22 -1.08 -9.33 10.82
N LYS A 23 -0.82 -10.60 11.16
CA LYS A 23 -0.08 -10.97 12.37
C LYS A 23 1.33 -10.41 12.41
N ASP A 24 2.01 -10.36 11.27
CA ASP A 24 3.41 -9.91 11.17
C ASP A 24 3.49 -8.39 11.34
N SER A 25 2.54 -7.65 10.75
CA SER A 25 2.37 -6.21 10.96
C SER A 25 2.22 -5.88 12.45
N ARG A 26 1.38 -6.62 13.16
CA ARG A 26 1.18 -6.43 14.61
C ARG A 26 2.42 -6.78 15.43
N ALA A 27 3.09 -7.89 15.10
CA ALA A 27 4.30 -8.32 15.80
C ALA A 27 5.41 -7.27 15.69
N TYR A 28 5.57 -6.65 14.51
CA TYR A 28 6.52 -5.55 14.34
C TYR A 28 6.11 -4.30 15.13
N LEU A 29 4.85 -3.88 15.03
CA LEU A 29 4.35 -2.71 15.74
C LEU A 29 4.60 -2.83 17.25
N HIS A 30 4.40 -4.03 17.79
CA HIS A 30 4.76 -4.36 19.17
C HIS A 30 6.26 -4.20 19.44
N ARG A 31 7.15 -4.73 18.58
CA ARG A 31 8.61 -4.60 18.74
C ARG A 31 9.09 -3.15 18.77
N ILE A 32 8.43 -2.26 18.02
CA ILE A 32 8.80 -0.84 17.97
C ILE A 32 7.95 0.04 18.91
N ASN A 33 7.13 -0.57 19.77
CA ASN A 33 6.21 0.11 20.68
C ASN A 33 5.35 1.19 20.00
N LYS A 34 4.75 0.84 18.85
CA LYS A 34 3.84 1.71 18.10
C LYS A 34 2.47 1.05 17.92
N GLY A 35 1.44 1.88 17.84
CA GLY A 35 0.08 1.45 17.49
C GLY A 35 -0.15 1.37 15.99
N VAL A 36 -1.33 0.87 15.59
CA VAL A 36 -1.74 0.78 14.17
C VAL A 36 -1.73 2.12 13.44
N GLU A 37 -1.92 3.24 14.15
CA GLU A 37 -1.82 4.59 13.58
C GLU A 37 -0.47 4.89 12.94
N TYR A 38 0.58 4.23 13.40
CA TYR A 38 1.90 4.36 12.79
C TYR A 38 1.89 3.88 11.32
N ILE A 39 1.08 2.87 10.99
CA ILE A 39 0.91 2.41 9.60
C ILE A 39 0.20 3.49 8.78
N ASN A 40 -0.84 4.13 9.32
CA ASN A 40 -1.56 5.21 8.64
C ASN A 40 -0.64 6.40 8.33
N VAL A 41 0.20 6.79 9.30
CA VAL A 41 1.21 7.85 9.10
C VAL A 41 2.18 7.45 7.99
N LYS A 42 2.70 6.22 8.00
CA LYS A 42 3.63 5.76 6.96
C LYS A 42 3.01 5.67 5.58
N LEU A 43 1.78 5.22 5.48
CA LEU A 43 1.04 5.22 4.22
C LEU A 43 0.84 6.63 3.67
N ARG A 44 0.52 7.59 4.55
CA ARG A 44 0.39 9.00 4.17
C ARG A 44 1.72 9.60 3.71
N ASP A 45 2.81 9.30 4.40
CA ASP A 45 4.15 9.75 4.00
C ASP A 45 4.49 9.25 2.58
N ILE A 46 4.18 7.98 2.28
CA ILE A 46 4.37 7.39 0.95
C ILE A 46 3.48 8.08 -0.08
N ALA A 47 2.19 8.27 0.22
CA ALA A 47 1.24 8.94 -0.64
C ALA A 47 1.70 10.36 -1.01
N ASN A 48 2.11 11.14 -0.01
CA ASN A 48 2.65 12.49 -0.20
C ASN A 48 3.93 12.50 -1.05
N GLY A 49 4.79 11.49 -0.90
CA GLY A 49 5.99 11.33 -1.73
C GLY A 49 5.63 11.10 -3.20
N LEU A 50 4.71 10.18 -3.46
CA LEU A 50 4.24 9.87 -4.81
C LEU A 50 3.51 11.05 -5.47
N GLU A 51 2.74 11.81 -4.70
CA GLU A 51 2.09 13.03 -5.19
C GLU A 51 3.11 14.05 -5.70
N LYS A 52 4.13 14.34 -4.88
CA LYS A 52 5.17 15.30 -5.24
C LYS A 52 5.97 14.87 -6.47
N GLU A 53 6.29 13.58 -6.56
CA GLU A 53 7.18 13.05 -7.59
C GLU A 53 6.45 12.77 -8.92
N TYR A 54 5.25 12.21 -8.88
CA TYR A 54 4.52 11.76 -10.07
C TYR A 54 3.30 12.63 -10.43
N ARG A 55 2.96 13.63 -9.60
CA ARG A 55 1.79 14.50 -9.77
C ARG A 55 0.47 13.71 -9.88
N VAL A 56 0.39 12.59 -9.16
CA VAL A 56 -0.83 11.81 -8.96
C VAL A 56 -1.39 12.11 -7.57
N LEU A 57 -2.70 11.95 -7.34
CA LEU A 57 -3.30 12.13 -6.01
C LEU A 57 -3.62 10.76 -5.39
N PRO A 58 -2.64 10.09 -4.74
CA PRO A 58 -2.85 8.76 -4.21
C PRO A 58 -3.69 8.79 -2.93
N GLY A 59 -4.74 7.98 -2.91
CA GLY A 59 -5.40 7.58 -1.68
C GLY A 59 -4.55 6.58 -0.90
N SER A 60 -4.79 6.47 0.40
CA SER A 60 -4.15 5.46 1.24
C SER A 60 -5.16 4.79 2.18
N GLN A 61 -5.08 3.47 2.30
CA GLN A 61 -5.97 2.68 3.14
C GLN A 61 -5.19 1.60 3.90
N SER A 62 -5.51 1.43 5.17
CA SER A 62 -5.09 0.25 5.95
C SER A 62 -6.32 -0.53 6.40
N CYS A 63 -6.22 -1.86 6.41
CA CYS A 63 -7.32 -2.72 6.81
C CYS A 63 -6.80 -3.97 7.53
N ARG A 64 -7.62 -4.57 8.40
CA ARG A 64 -7.21 -5.74 9.20
C ARG A 64 -7.87 -7.00 8.65
N GLY A 65 -7.08 -8.03 8.37
CA GLY A 65 -7.63 -9.31 7.92
C GLY A 65 -6.62 -10.21 7.23
N SER A 66 -7.16 -11.18 6.48
CA SER A 66 -6.40 -11.97 5.52
C SER A 66 -6.08 -11.12 4.30
N ILE A 67 -4.83 -11.17 3.86
CA ILE A 67 -4.31 -10.39 2.73
C ILE A 67 -5.19 -10.60 1.48
N PHE A 68 -5.40 -11.84 1.05
CA PHE A 68 -6.19 -12.15 -0.15
C PHE A 68 -7.65 -11.71 -0.04
N LYS A 69 -8.28 -11.88 1.13
CA LYS A 69 -9.66 -11.46 1.35
C LYS A 69 -9.78 -9.93 1.27
N MET A 70 -8.87 -9.21 1.91
CA MET A 70 -8.93 -7.75 1.95
C MET A 70 -8.60 -7.13 0.61
N ILE A 71 -7.67 -7.70 -0.16
CA ILE A 71 -7.41 -7.26 -1.53
C ILE A 71 -8.66 -7.39 -2.39
N SER A 72 -9.29 -8.57 -2.38
CA SER A 72 -10.50 -8.81 -3.17
C SER A 72 -11.58 -7.79 -2.81
N GLN A 73 -11.83 -7.64 -1.50
CA GLN A 73 -12.84 -6.69 -1.02
C GLN A 73 -12.53 -5.24 -1.44
N VAL A 74 -11.30 -4.77 -1.25
CA VAL A 74 -10.94 -3.39 -1.62
C VAL A 74 -10.96 -3.20 -3.13
N SER A 75 -10.56 -4.22 -3.91
CA SER A 75 -10.64 -4.21 -5.38
C SER A 75 -12.08 -4.00 -5.85
N ASP A 76 -13.01 -4.77 -5.28
CA ASP A 76 -14.43 -4.69 -5.62
C ASP A 76 -15.05 -3.35 -5.17
N GLU A 77 -14.78 -2.92 -3.94
CA GLU A 77 -15.29 -1.66 -3.38
C GLU A 77 -14.77 -0.42 -4.14
N SER A 78 -13.55 -0.47 -4.65
CA SER A 78 -12.92 0.65 -5.37
C SER A 78 -13.11 0.60 -6.88
N ASN A 79 -13.79 -0.42 -7.43
CA ASN A 79 -13.87 -0.69 -8.86
C ASN A 79 -12.49 -0.68 -9.55
N ALA A 80 -11.52 -1.31 -8.88
CA ALA A 80 -10.16 -1.44 -9.36
C ALA A 80 -10.11 -2.12 -10.74
N THR A 81 -9.40 -1.51 -11.70
CA THR A 81 -9.16 -2.14 -13.01
C THR A 81 -7.80 -2.85 -13.05
N MET A 82 -6.85 -2.43 -12.22
CA MET A 82 -5.51 -2.99 -12.17
C MET A 82 -4.98 -3.05 -10.74
N MET A 83 -4.32 -4.16 -10.41
CA MET A 83 -3.55 -4.30 -9.18
C MET A 83 -2.07 -4.47 -9.50
N VAL A 84 -1.23 -3.63 -8.90
CA VAL A 84 0.23 -3.71 -9.01
C VAL A 84 0.80 -4.20 -7.69
N MET A 85 1.53 -5.31 -7.77
CA MET A 85 2.11 -6.04 -6.65
C MET A 85 3.63 -5.88 -6.67
N GLY A 86 4.26 -5.48 -5.56
CA GLY A 86 5.72 -5.50 -5.45
C GLY A 86 6.21 -6.87 -4.97
N THR A 87 7.02 -7.58 -5.76
CA THR A 87 7.52 -8.91 -5.36
C THR A 87 8.95 -8.94 -4.81
N HIS A 88 9.84 -7.96 -5.06
CA HIS A 88 11.11 -7.79 -4.32
C HIS A 88 11.72 -6.38 -4.51
N GLY A 89 12.36 -5.83 -3.47
CA GLY A 89 13.12 -4.57 -3.45
C GLY A 89 14.00 -4.50 -2.20
N LYS A 90 14.95 -3.55 -2.10
CA LYS A 90 16.15 -3.53 -1.22
C LYS A 90 16.01 -3.01 0.23
N ILE A 91 16.57 -3.76 1.20
CA ILE A 91 17.17 -3.43 2.52
C ILE A 91 16.47 -2.36 3.39
N GLY A 92 15.92 -2.77 4.54
CA GLY A 92 15.27 -1.92 5.56
C GLY A 92 13.74 -1.81 5.41
N PHE A 93 12.97 -1.72 6.51
CA PHE A 93 11.48 -1.74 6.62
C PHE A 93 10.71 -2.85 5.86
N GLN A 94 11.36 -3.55 4.94
CA GLN A 94 10.84 -4.57 4.04
C GLN A 94 10.69 -5.94 4.68
N HIS A 95 11.09 -6.13 5.94
CA HIS A 95 10.63 -7.33 6.67
C HIS A 95 9.14 -7.25 7.04
N LEU A 96 8.53 -6.06 6.95
CA LEU A 96 7.08 -5.89 7.03
C LEU A 96 6.37 -5.80 5.67
N VAL A 97 7.12 -5.33 4.65
CA VAL A 97 6.60 -5.01 3.31
C VAL A 97 7.13 -6.01 2.26
N GLY A 98 7.80 -7.08 2.65
CA GLY A 98 8.28 -8.18 1.81
C GLY A 98 8.25 -9.47 2.63
N SER A 99 7.61 -10.55 2.23
CA SER A 99 7.13 -10.99 0.91
C SER A 99 5.64 -10.68 0.67
N GLY A 100 5.33 -9.70 -0.19
CA GLY A 100 4.07 -9.64 -0.93
C GLY A 100 2.88 -8.85 -0.36
N ASN A 101 3.03 -7.74 0.40
CA ASN A 101 1.88 -7.17 1.16
C ASN A 101 1.55 -5.69 0.95
N SER A 102 2.15 -5.01 -0.02
CA SER A 102 1.73 -3.65 -0.41
C SER A 102 1.16 -3.67 -1.81
N TRP A 103 -0.13 -3.38 -1.91
CA TRP A 103 -0.92 -3.47 -3.13
C TRP A 103 -1.26 -2.07 -3.61
N PHE A 104 -0.98 -1.81 -4.88
CA PHE A 104 -1.41 -0.60 -5.54
C PHE A 104 -2.61 -0.96 -6.38
N VAL A 105 -3.71 -0.27 -6.15
CA VAL A 105 -4.88 -0.35 -7.02
C VAL A 105 -4.84 0.89 -7.90
N SER A 106 -4.77 0.69 -9.21
CA SER A 106 -4.82 1.76 -10.21
C SER A 106 -6.08 1.58 -11.05
N PHE A 107 -6.76 2.68 -11.34
CA PHE A 107 -7.95 2.74 -12.19
C PHE A 107 -7.88 3.96 -13.07
#